data_AF-A0A4S2UHH7-F1
#
_entry.id   AF-A0A4S2UHH7-F1
#
_cell.length_a   1.000
_cell.length_b   1.000
_cell.length_c   1.000
_cell.angle_alpha   90.00
_cell.angle_beta   90.00
_cell.angle_gamma   90.00
#
_symmetry.space_group_name_H-M   'P 1'
#
loop_
_entity.id
_entity.type
_entity.pdbx_description
1 polymer ?
#
loop_
_entity_poly.entity_id
_entity_poly.type
_entity_poly.pdbx_seq_one_letter_code
_entity_poly.pdbx_strand_id
1 'polypeptide(L)'
;MLLAKWQRLVLGQPEVSFRQGDAFAKGGRERYALTPHTQRDFEHCLRDSADPRVPLASRAARAYLDVAFFHPFPDGDTRLAMLTLAYVLELEGVRLDQTGPLQTTRYADDAVGAADMAALVSVLIRSTHHRATRTRC
;
A
#
# COMPACT_ATOMS: atom_id res chain seq x y z
N MET A 1 -9.33 -12.10 6.47
CA MET A 1 -8.25 -11.09 6.52
C MET A 1 -8.84 -9.67 6.57
N LEU A 2 -8.20 -8.72 7.26
CA LEU A 2 -8.63 -7.31 7.34
C LEU A 2 -8.79 -6.67 5.95
N LEU A 3 -7.81 -6.89 5.06
CA LEU A 3 -7.82 -6.34 3.71
C LEU A 3 -9.02 -6.81 2.88
N ALA A 4 -9.50 -8.04 3.03
CA ALA A 4 -10.72 -8.49 2.35
C ALA A 4 -11.96 -7.74 2.85
N LYS A 5 -12.03 -7.40 4.14
CA LYS A 5 -13.12 -6.57 4.68
C LYS A 5 -13.07 -5.16 4.10
N TRP A 6 -11.89 -4.57 3.97
CA TRP A 6 -11.73 -3.26 3.33
C TRP A 6 -12.01 -3.32 1.83
N GLN A 7 -11.63 -4.40 1.15
CA GLN A 7 -11.89 -4.53 -0.28
C GLN A 7 -13.37 -4.55 -0.60
N ARG A 8 -14.17 -5.20 0.25
CA ARG A 8 -15.64 -5.11 0.16
C ARG A 8 -16.15 -3.67 0.23
N LEU A 9 -15.57 -2.84 1.09
CA LEU A 9 -15.91 -1.42 1.18
C LEU A 9 -15.45 -0.65 -0.06
N VAL A 10 -14.23 -0.91 -0.53
CA VAL A 10 -13.65 -0.27 -1.73
C VAL A 10 -14.45 -0.59 -2.99
N LEU A 11 -14.94 -1.82 -3.12
CA LEU A 11 -15.68 -2.30 -4.29
C LEU A 11 -17.21 -2.17 -4.15
N GLY A 12 -17.72 -1.92 -2.94
CA GLY A 12 -19.16 -1.97 -2.67
C GLY A 12 -19.77 -3.36 -2.87
N GLN A 13 -18.99 -4.42 -2.69
CA GLN A 13 -19.41 -5.81 -2.91
C GLN A 13 -19.58 -6.58 -1.60
N PRO A 14 -20.57 -7.48 -1.50
CA PRO A 14 -20.85 -8.23 -0.27
C PRO A 14 -19.77 -9.25 0.07
N GLU A 15 -19.09 -9.79 -0.95
CA GLU A 15 -18.05 -10.79 -0.82
C GLU A 15 -16.89 -10.48 -1.76
N VAL A 16 -15.68 -10.59 -1.23
CA VAL A 16 -14.44 -10.48 -2.00
C VAL A 16 -13.45 -11.50 -1.43
N SER A 17 -12.81 -12.26 -2.30
CA SER A 17 -11.82 -13.28 -1.97
C SER A 17 -10.49 -13.02 -2.68
N PHE A 18 -9.42 -13.61 -2.18
CA PHE A 18 -8.13 -13.58 -2.87
C PHE A 18 -8.31 -14.14 -4.29
N ARG A 19 -7.67 -13.51 -5.27
CA ARG A 19 -7.83 -13.89 -6.69
C ARG A 19 -7.45 -15.37 -6.92
N GLN A 20 -8.22 -16.03 -7.77
CA GLN A 20 -8.03 -17.45 -8.13
C GLN A 20 -7.33 -17.65 -9.49
N GLY A 21 -6.93 -16.54 -10.12
CA GLY A 21 -6.16 -16.54 -11.36
C GLY A 21 -5.29 -15.30 -11.44
N ASP A 22 -4.66 -15.12 -12.60
CA ASP A 22 -3.91 -13.91 -12.91
C ASP A 22 -4.79 -12.67 -12.79
N ALA A 23 -4.20 -11.58 -12.29
CA ALA A 23 -4.82 -10.27 -12.30
C ALA A 23 -4.21 -9.40 -13.40
N PHE A 24 -5.01 -8.45 -13.89
CA PHE A 24 -4.64 -7.59 -14.98
C PHE A 24 -4.95 -6.14 -14.64
N ALA A 25 -3.99 -5.25 -14.90
CA ALA A 25 -4.16 -3.82 -14.68
C ALA A 25 -3.92 -3.02 -15.97
N LYS A 26 -4.28 -1.73 -15.93
CA LYS A 26 -4.04 -0.76 -17.01
C LYS A 26 -4.59 -1.21 -18.38
N GLY A 27 -5.79 -1.81 -18.37
CA GLY A 27 -6.45 -2.32 -19.57
C GLY A 27 -5.80 -3.60 -20.12
N GLY A 28 -5.20 -4.43 -19.25
CA GLY A 28 -4.55 -5.68 -19.65
C GLY A 28 -3.05 -5.57 -19.95
N ARG A 29 -2.47 -4.37 -19.87
CA ARG A 29 -1.04 -4.14 -20.15
C ARG A 29 -0.11 -4.70 -19.08
N GLU A 30 -0.60 -4.86 -17.86
CA GLU A 30 0.14 -5.47 -16.76
C GLU A 30 -0.53 -6.76 -16.35
N ARG A 31 0.26 -7.83 -16.22
CA ARG A 31 -0.17 -9.14 -15.73
C ARG A 31 0.53 -9.45 -14.42
N TYR A 32 -0.26 -9.71 -13.38
CA TYR A 32 0.20 -10.17 -12.08
C TYR A 32 -0.05 -11.68 -12.01
N ALA A 33 1.02 -12.46 -12.15
CA ALA A 33 0.94 -13.92 -12.15
C ALA A 33 0.45 -14.44 -10.79
N LEU A 34 -0.37 -15.49 -10.79
CA LEU A 34 -0.71 -16.25 -9.58
C LEU A 34 0.13 -17.52 -9.49
N THR A 35 0.75 -17.75 -8.34
CA THR A 35 1.38 -19.03 -7.99
C THR A 35 0.66 -19.65 -6.78
N PRO A 36 0.84 -20.96 -6.52
CA PRO A 36 0.32 -21.60 -5.31
C PRO A 36 0.85 -20.99 -4.00
N HIS A 37 1.87 -20.13 -4.07
CA HIS A 37 2.55 -19.52 -2.94
C HIS A 37 2.18 -18.05 -2.74
N THR A 38 1.62 -17.39 -3.74
CA THR A 38 1.35 -15.94 -3.74
C THR A 38 0.61 -15.48 -2.49
N GLN A 39 -0.47 -16.15 -2.07
CA GLN A 39 -1.21 -15.74 -0.88
C GLN A 39 -0.38 -15.88 0.40
N ARG A 40 0.34 -17.00 0.57
CA ARG A 40 1.18 -17.23 1.75
C ARG A 40 2.31 -16.21 1.83
N ASP A 41 2.97 -15.97 0.70
CA ASP A 41 4.10 -15.05 0.60
C ASP A 41 3.62 -13.61 0.83
N PHE A 42 2.45 -13.24 0.31
CA PHE A 42 1.80 -11.95 0.61
C PHE A 42 1.53 -11.77 2.10
N GLU A 43 0.90 -12.75 2.74
CA GLU A 43 0.61 -12.70 4.18
C GLU A 43 1.90 -12.63 5.02
N HIS A 44 2.98 -13.25 4.56
CA HIS A 44 4.29 -13.16 5.21
C HIS A 44 4.89 -11.76 5.07
N CYS A 45 4.94 -11.20 3.85
CA CYS A 45 5.47 -9.85 3.62
C CYS A 45 4.67 -8.80 4.40
N LEU A 46 3.34 -8.92 4.45
CA LEU A 46 2.51 -8.03 5.27
C LEU A 46 2.84 -8.09 6.75
N ARG A 47 3.07 -9.29 7.31
CA ARG A 47 3.48 -9.44 8.71
C ARG A 47 4.84 -8.78 8.97
N ASP A 48 5.79 -8.97 8.07
CA ASP A 48 7.12 -8.39 8.19
C ASP A 48 7.08 -6.85 8.09
N SER A 49 6.15 -6.30 7.27
CA SER A 49 5.94 -4.85 7.16
C SER A 49 5.44 -4.19 8.45
N ALA A 50 5.00 -4.97 9.44
CA ALA A 50 4.51 -4.46 10.72
C ALA A 50 5.61 -4.35 11.80
N ASP A 51 6.86 -4.77 11.54
CA ASP A 51 7.94 -4.77 12.54
C ASP A 51 8.24 -3.36 13.08
N PRO A 52 7.93 -3.06 14.36
CA PRO A 52 8.06 -1.71 14.93
C PRO A 52 9.51 -1.20 14.99
N ARG A 53 10.51 -2.07 14.78
CA ARG A 53 11.93 -1.67 14.70
C ARG A 53 12.26 -0.99 13.37
N VAL A 54 11.43 -1.16 12.36
CA VAL A 54 11.59 -0.56 11.04
C VAL A 54 10.96 0.85 11.05
N PRO A 55 11.61 1.87 10.45
CA PRO A 55 11.05 3.22 10.38
C PRO A 55 9.63 3.24 9.80
N LEU A 56 8.75 4.06 10.37
CA LEU A 56 7.34 4.16 9.96
C LEU A 56 7.17 4.35 8.45
N ALA A 57 7.96 5.25 7.85
CA ALA A 57 7.88 5.50 6.41
C ALA A 57 8.21 4.26 5.58
N SER A 58 9.19 3.46 6.02
CA SER A 58 9.56 2.19 5.38
C SER A 58 8.48 1.12 5.56
N ARG A 59 7.87 1.02 6.75
CA ARG A 59 6.73 0.12 6.99
C ARG A 59 5.54 0.45 6.08
N ALA A 60 5.14 1.72 6.06
CA ALA A 60 4.01 2.20 5.27
C ALA A 60 4.25 2.04 3.75
N ALA A 61 5.46 2.35 3.28
CA ALA A 61 5.86 2.12 1.90
C ALA A 61 5.85 0.62 1.57
N ARG A 62 6.36 -0.23 2.47
CA ARG A 62 6.40 -1.68 2.23
C ARG A 62 4.99 -2.28 2.13
N ALA A 63 4.11 -1.96 3.08
CA ALA A 63 2.74 -2.44 3.06
C ALA A 63 1.96 -1.98 1.80
N TYR A 64 2.22 -0.75 1.33
CA TYR A 64 1.69 -0.27 0.05
C TYR A 64 2.17 -1.12 -1.13
N LEU A 65 3.48 -1.33 -1.24
CA LEU A 65 4.10 -2.04 -2.36
C LEU A 65 3.71 -3.53 -2.36
N ASP A 66 3.60 -4.16 -1.18
CA ASP A 66 3.13 -5.54 -1.07
C ASP A 66 1.70 -5.67 -1.62
N VAL A 67 0.77 -4.78 -1.26
CA VAL A 67 -0.58 -4.81 -1.84
C VAL A 67 -0.56 -4.53 -3.34
N ALA A 68 0.19 -3.51 -3.78
CA ALA A 68 0.23 -3.11 -5.18
C ALA A 68 0.77 -4.22 -6.11
N PHE A 69 1.79 -4.96 -5.66
CA PHE A 69 2.50 -5.94 -6.49
C PHE A 69 2.08 -7.39 -6.30
N PHE A 70 1.61 -7.80 -5.10
CA PHE A 70 0.95 -9.10 -4.99
C PHE A 70 -0.42 -9.09 -5.68
N HIS A 71 -1.04 -7.90 -5.75
CA HIS A 71 -2.32 -7.66 -6.40
C HIS A 71 -3.37 -8.68 -5.91
N PRO A 72 -3.65 -8.73 -4.60
CA PRO A 72 -4.41 -9.81 -3.98
C PRO A 72 -5.83 -9.98 -4.52
N PHE A 73 -6.41 -8.94 -5.12
CA PHE A 73 -7.78 -8.96 -5.63
C PHE A 73 -7.84 -8.76 -7.15
N PRO A 74 -8.99 -9.05 -7.79
CA PRO A 74 -9.15 -8.85 -9.24
C PRO A 74 -9.28 -7.37 -9.66
N ASP A 75 -9.69 -6.50 -8.74
CA ASP A 75 -9.87 -5.06 -8.97
C ASP A 75 -9.78 -4.32 -7.63
N GLY A 76 -9.46 -3.03 -7.67
CA GLY A 76 -9.45 -2.12 -6.53
C GLY A 76 -8.13 -2.06 -5.76
N ASP A 77 -7.12 -2.84 -6.15
CA ASP A 77 -5.86 -2.99 -5.41
C ASP A 77 -5.08 -1.68 -5.27
N THR A 78 -5.15 -0.75 -6.23
CA THR A 78 -4.55 0.59 -6.09
C THR A 78 -5.20 1.38 -4.95
N ARG A 79 -6.53 1.32 -4.83
CA ARG A 79 -7.28 1.98 -3.74
C ARG A 79 -6.98 1.30 -2.40
N LEU A 80 -6.88 -0.03 -2.41
CA LEU A 80 -6.51 -0.80 -1.23
C LEU A 80 -5.08 -0.53 -0.75
N ALA A 81 -4.13 -0.40 -1.67
CA ALA A 81 -2.74 -0.08 -1.35
C ALA A 81 -2.65 1.29 -0.66
N MET A 82 -3.34 2.30 -1.20
CA MET A 82 -3.43 3.62 -0.58
C MET A 82 -4.08 3.58 0.81
N LEU A 83 -5.16 2.81 0.98
CA LEU A 83 -5.82 2.64 2.27
C LEU A 83 -4.91 1.92 3.28
N THR A 84 -4.15 0.92 2.83
CA THR A 84 -3.20 0.17 3.65
C THR A 84 -2.06 1.08 4.13
N LEU A 85 -1.50 1.89 3.24
CA LEU A 85 -0.53 2.93 3.59
C LEU A 85 -1.09 3.88 4.66
N ALA A 86 -2.29 4.42 4.42
CA ALA A 86 -2.92 5.36 5.34
C ALA A 86 -3.18 4.72 6.72
N TYR A 87 -3.58 3.45 6.76
CA TYR A 87 -3.80 2.74 8.02
C TYR A 87 -2.52 2.56 8.82
N VAL A 88 -1.40 2.18 8.18
CA VAL A 88 -0.10 2.03 8.86
C VAL A 88 0.35 3.36 9.47
N LEU A 89 0.12 4.48 8.78
CA LEU A 89 0.41 5.81 9.31
C LEU A 89 -0.52 6.20 10.46
N GLU A 90 -1.81 5.87 10.36
CA GLU A 90 -2.82 6.14 11.40
C GLU A 90 -2.51 5.41 12.71
N LEU A 91 -1.95 4.20 12.65
CA LEU A 91 -1.52 3.46 13.84
C LEU A 91 -0.47 4.23 14.67
N GLU A 92 0.29 5.12 14.05
CA GLU A 92 1.27 6.00 14.70
C GLU A 92 0.77 7.46 14.80
N GLY A 93 -0.53 7.69 14.61
CA GLY A 93 -1.17 9.01 14.72
C GLY A 93 -0.81 9.99 13.60
N VAL A 94 -0.36 9.50 12.44
CA VAL A 94 0.03 10.33 11.30
C VAL A 94 -1.05 10.29 10.21
N ARG A 95 -1.57 11.47 9.87
CA ARG A 95 -2.51 11.65 8.73
C ARG A 95 -1.90 12.60 7.72
N LEU A 96 -1.54 12.08 6.54
CA LEU A 96 -0.99 12.91 5.47
C LEU A 96 -2.04 13.92 5.00
N ASP A 97 -1.64 15.19 4.91
CA ASP A 97 -2.46 16.28 4.36
C ASP A 97 -2.39 16.36 2.83
N GLN A 98 -1.46 15.63 2.21
CA GLN A 98 -1.31 15.51 0.77
C GLN A 98 -0.93 14.08 0.38
N THR A 99 -1.63 13.53 -0.61
CA THR A 99 -1.36 12.19 -1.16
C THR A 99 -1.01 12.20 -2.65
N GLY A 100 -1.21 13.33 -3.34
CA GLY A 100 -0.91 13.48 -4.77
C GLY A 100 0.49 13.00 -5.17
N PRO A 101 1.56 13.33 -4.43
CA PRO A 101 2.91 12.84 -4.77
C PRO A 101 3.07 11.31 -4.75
N LEU A 102 2.22 10.57 -4.04
CA LEU A 102 2.23 9.11 -4.00
C LEU A 102 1.65 8.48 -5.29
N GLN A 103 0.97 9.27 -6.13
CA GLN A 103 0.39 8.82 -7.40
C GLN A 103 1.44 8.77 -8.51
N THR A 104 2.46 7.92 -8.34
CA THR A 104 3.51 7.69 -9.32
C THR A 104 3.57 6.22 -9.73
N THR A 105 4.10 5.94 -10.92
CA THR A 105 4.29 4.56 -11.39
C THR A 105 5.43 3.90 -10.62
N ARG A 106 5.25 2.63 -10.25
CA ARG A 106 6.24 1.81 -9.54
C ARG A 106 6.34 0.44 -10.21
N TYR A 107 7.50 -0.20 -10.07
CA TYR A 107 7.80 -1.51 -10.65
C TYR A 107 8.23 -2.49 -9.56
N ALA A 108 7.80 -3.75 -9.67
CA ALA A 108 8.01 -4.76 -8.63
C ALA A 108 9.49 -5.19 -8.50
N ASP A 109 10.25 -5.04 -9.57
CA ASP A 109 11.67 -5.37 -9.70
C ASP A 109 12.60 -4.16 -9.47
N ASP A 110 12.04 -3.02 -9.07
CA ASP A 110 12.79 -1.78 -8.84
C ASP A 110 13.02 -1.54 -7.33
N ALA A 111 14.14 -2.06 -6.83
CA ALA A 111 14.55 -1.87 -5.44
C ALA A 111 14.84 -0.39 -5.10
N VAL A 112 15.32 0.39 -6.08
CA VAL A 112 15.58 1.83 -5.90
C VAL A 112 14.24 2.56 -5.75
N GLY A 113 13.27 2.25 -6.62
CA GLY A 113 11.91 2.77 -6.53
C GLY A 113 11.20 2.44 -5.22
N ALA A 114 11.48 1.28 -4.63
CA ALA A 114 10.98 0.92 -3.30
C ALA A 114 11.60 1.79 -2.18
N ALA A 115 12.92 2.03 -2.22
CA ALA A 115 13.59 2.93 -1.29
C ALA A 115 13.11 4.39 -1.44
N ASP A 116 12.94 4.84 -2.69
CA ASP A 116 12.40 6.17 -3.02
C ASP A 116 10.97 6.34 -2.51
N MET A 117 10.15 5.29 -2.51
CA MET A 117 8.82 5.33 -1.92
C MET A 117 8.89 5.59 -0.41
N ALA A 118 9.78 4.91 0.31
CA ALA A 118 9.99 5.16 1.74
C ALA A 118 10.50 6.58 2.00
N ALA A 119 11.43 7.08 1.17
CA ALA A 119 11.92 8.44 1.26
C ALA A 119 10.81 9.48 1.02
N LEU A 120 9.97 9.26 0.01
CA LEU A 120 8.83 10.12 -0.30
C LEU A 120 7.82 10.16 0.85
N VAL A 121 7.44 9.00 1.40
CA VAL A 121 6.55 8.94 2.56
C VAL A 121 7.17 9.71 3.73
N SER A 122 8.46 9.55 3.98
CA SER A 122 9.18 10.29 5.02
C SER A 122 9.12 11.82 4.83
N VAL A 123 9.27 12.30 3.59
CA VAL A 123 9.13 13.73 3.24
C VAL A 123 7.70 14.22 3.48
N LEU A 124 6.70 13.43 3.10
CA LEU A 124 5.29 13.80 3.28
C LEU A 124 4.94 13.91 4.77
N ILE A 125 5.34 12.94 5.59
CA ILE A 125 5.14 12.99 7.05
C ILE A 125 5.72 14.29 7.63
N ARG A 126 6.98 14.60 7.33
CA ARG A 126 7.63 15.84 7.81
C ARG A 126 6.90 17.09 7.33
N SER A 127 6.49 17.11 6.06
CA SER A 127 5.81 18.25 5.45
C SER A 127 4.45 18.52 6.09
N THR A 128 3.69 17.45 6.37
CA THR A 128 2.41 17.51 7.10
C THR A 128 2.62 18.13 8.49
N HIS A 129 3.59 17.65 9.26
CA HIS A 129 3.87 18.20 10.59
C HIS A 129 4.27 19.68 10.52
N HIS A 130 5.14 20.05 9.59
CA HIS A 130 5.59 21.43 9.43
C HIS A 130 4.46 22.40 9.06
N ARG A 131 3.55 21.98 8.18
CA ARG A 131 2.37 22.80 7.83
C ARG A 131 1.41 22.92 9.01
N ALA A 132 1.15 21.83 9.73
CA ALA A 132 0.29 21.85 10.91
C ALA A 132 0.78 22.82 11.99
N THR A 133 2.11 22.96 12.17
CA THR A 133 2.69 23.95 13.10
C THR A 133 2.54 25.39 12.60
N ARG A 134 2.64 25.62 11.28
CA ARG A 134 2.53 26.96 10.69
C ARG A 134 1.10 27.51 10.69
N THR A 135 0.10 26.64 10.62
CA THR A 135 -1.32 27.04 10.67
C THR A 135 -1.80 27.35 12.10
N ARG A 136 -1.02 27.00 13.13
CA ARG A 136 -1.34 27.25 14.55
C ARG A 136 -0.78 28.56 15.11
N CYS A 137 -0.04 29.32 14.30
CA CYS A 137 0.43 30.67 14.61
C CYS A 137 -0.44 31.71 13.88
#